data_AF-A0A1V6A157-F1
#
_entry.id   AF-A0A1V6A157-F1
#
_cell.length_a   1.000
_cell.length_b   1.000
_cell.length_c   1.000
_cell.angle_alpha   90.00
_cell.angle_beta   90.00
_cell.angle_gamma   90.00
#
_symmetry.space_group_name_H-M   'P 1'
#
loop_
_entity.id
_entity.type
_entity.pdbx_description
1 polymer ?
#
loop_
_entity_poly.entity_id
_entity_poly.type
_entity_poly.pdbx_seq_one_letter_code
_entity_poly.pdbx_strand_id
1 'polypeptide(L)'
;MDGTVQERTFIKPGRPRITTTYCLKAHTGHLLKEREDPFFRTIEESVRWLAQKVPTPLPEAAGQGESFVLEEPGQRLECVSIPEKGIWAARFSHPDAGMGELRAVPGRTWLSDLSVARTETGILFGVQISCSSLPDRDDFVAFIRPGIIKSLADTVGLFQVRPLDGEPWAVRTSAEVGRLFELVFAPERTIPVIVATQPDRSKWTLPGEFPEWTIDCRELARKTLGYAHVACLARDASFEWTDRVGKLWSVFDGAVRTYMPGIDQEKDSPRSHPLALKDRIYYWRYRDGFGESAFVEEVIAKTRVANPRIQFEWKPLIFLAEARLVQADLRVRQLKERLGEKDCEKCIAEFDELGKAMQARIDEAEESAAEMAALATDYASEADYHRNRGNTLAAALEALRLAMKAPVDDPDEGVPIPHDYEAMPQWVEKNLAGRVELLPRARNALKKAQYKDVELVYRALLLLAKEYRDMRYGLARITDFEKRCREMGLEYGAAIGEKSAGEQGDEYYVSYPPGTSNRRLLDTHLAKGVSRDERETLRIYFFWDEESSQVIVGWLPSHLDTRCS
;
A
#
# COMPACT_ATOMS: atom_id res chain seq x y z
N MET A 1 10.90 59.38 -19.23
CA MET A 1 9.87 58.44 -19.69
C MET A 1 9.95 57.24 -18.78
N ASP A 2 9.21 57.29 -17.67
CA ASP A 2 9.12 56.18 -16.71
C ASP A 2 8.24 55.10 -17.32
N GLY A 3 8.88 54.02 -17.76
CA GLY A 3 8.20 52.81 -18.21
C GLY A 3 7.78 52.00 -17.01
N THR A 4 6.58 52.26 -16.48
CA THR A 4 5.89 51.35 -15.58
C THR A 4 5.64 50.04 -16.32
N VAL A 5 6.45 49.02 -16.02
CA VAL A 5 6.21 47.65 -16.46
C VAL A 5 4.88 47.22 -15.84
N GLN A 6 3.84 47.08 -16.66
CA GLN A 6 2.59 46.45 -16.22
C GLN A 6 2.92 45.08 -15.65
N GLU A 7 2.62 44.85 -14.37
CA GLU A 7 2.60 43.50 -13.80
C GLU A 7 1.59 42.67 -14.58
N ARG A 8 2.10 41.89 -15.53
CA ARG A 8 1.30 40.90 -16.24
C ARG A 8 1.05 39.74 -15.29
N THR A 9 -0.21 39.45 -15.02
CA THR A 9 -0.62 38.24 -14.31
C THR A 9 -0.31 37.04 -15.22
N PHE A 10 0.71 36.25 -14.87
CA PHE A 10 1.02 35.01 -15.58
C PHE A 10 0.50 33.80 -14.81
N ILE A 11 -0.10 32.84 -15.51
CA ILE A 11 -0.48 31.54 -14.93
C ILE A 11 0.80 30.74 -14.68
N LYS A 12 1.11 30.46 -13.42
CA LYS A 12 2.24 29.60 -12.99
C LYS A 12 1.70 28.37 -12.27
N PRO A 13 1.27 27.33 -13.01
CA PRO A 13 0.59 26.18 -12.41
C PRO A 13 1.55 25.24 -11.64
N GLY A 14 2.86 25.44 -11.72
CA GLY A 14 3.88 24.54 -11.16
C GLY A 14 4.15 23.32 -12.04
N ARG A 15 5.19 22.54 -11.70
CA ARG A 15 5.50 21.27 -12.39
C ARG A 15 4.53 20.20 -11.90
N PRO A 16 3.73 19.56 -12.77
CA PRO A 16 2.79 18.54 -12.33
C PRO A 16 3.51 17.33 -11.72
N ARG A 17 2.95 16.78 -10.65
CA ARG A 17 3.37 15.51 -10.06
C ARG A 17 2.62 14.38 -10.75
N ILE A 18 3.37 13.46 -11.36
CA ILE A 18 2.82 12.23 -11.93
C ILE A 18 2.86 11.15 -10.85
N THR A 19 1.74 10.45 -10.66
CA THR A 19 1.61 9.34 -9.72
C THR A 19 0.98 8.16 -10.44
N THR A 20 1.68 7.03 -10.51
CA THR A 20 1.10 5.76 -10.95
C THR A 20 0.21 5.22 -9.83
N THR A 21 -1.01 4.83 -10.16
CA THR A 21 -2.01 4.36 -9.19
C THR A 21 -2.35 2.89 -9.38
N TYR A 22 -2.03 2.32 -10.55
CA TYR A 22 -2.21 0.90 -10.84
C TYR A 22 -1.24 0.45 -11.93
N CYS A 23 -0.68 -0.75 -11.78
CA CYS A 23 0.03 -1.44 -12.84
C CYS A 23 -0.20 -2.95 -12.79
N LEU A 24 -0.27 -3.59 -13.96
CA LEU A 24 -0.30 -5.05 -14.10
C LEU A 24 0.37 -5.47 -15.40
N LYS A 25 1.15 -6.55 -15.33
CA LYS A 25 1.68 -7.32 -16.47
C LYS A 25 1.23 -8.77 -16.32
N ALA A 26 0.56 -9.32 -17.31
CA ALA A 26 0.06 -10.70 -17.26
C ALA A 26 -0.02 -11.32 -18.65
N HIS A 27 0.09 -12.64 -18.73
CA HIS A 27 -0.27 -13.39 -19.92
C HIS A 27 -1.79 -13.42 -20.11
N THR A 28 -2.23 -13.52 -21.36
CA THR A 28 -3.65 -13.63 -21.71
C THR A 28 -3.94 -14.85 -22.58
N GLY A 29 -5.19 -15.29 -22.57
CA GLY A 29 -5.72 -16.25 -23.55
C GLY A 29 -5.97 -17.65 -23.02
N HIS A 30 -5.65 -17.94 -21.75
CA HIS A 30 -5.74 -19.29 -21.21
C HIS A 30 -7.18 -19.82 -21.07
N LEU A 31 -8.20 -18.95 -21.17
CA LEU A 31 -9.62 -19.36 -21.21
C LEU A 31 -10.16 -19.49 -22.64
N LEU A 32 -9.41 -19.05 -23.65
CA LEU A 32 -9.87 -19.06 -25.03
C LEU A 32 -9.81 -20.47 -25.64
N LYS A 33 -10.71 -20.73 -26.59
CA LYS A 33 -10.72 -21.97 -27.36
C LYS A 33 -9.60 -21.94 -28.41
N GLU A 34 -9.11 -23.10 -28.83
CA GLU A 34 -7.99 -23.25 -29.79
C GLU A 34 -8.14 -22.46 -31.11
N ARG A 35 -9.37 -22.11 -31.51
CA ARG A 35 -9.65 -21.38 -32.76
C ARG A 35 -9.65 -19.86 -32.62
N GLU A 36 -9.62 -19.33 -31.40
CA GLU A 36 -9.61 -17.89 -31.14
C GLU A 36 -8.16 -17.40 -31.03
N ASP A 37 -7.82 -16.28 -31.69
CA ASP A 37 -6.49 -15.68 -31.54
C ASP A 37 -6.44 -14.82 -30.26
N PRO A 38 -5.63 -15.21 -29.24
CA PRO A 38 -5.57 -14.46 -28.00
C PRO A 38 -5.10 -13.01 -28.16
N PHE A 39 -4.32 -12.71 -29.20
CA PHE A 39 -3.86 -11.35 -29.47
C PHE A 39 -5.03 -10.44 -29.81
N PHE A 40 -5.81 -10.83 -30.82
CA PHE A 40 -6.96 -10.06 -31.27
C PHE A 40 -8.07 -10.01 -30.21
N ARG A 41 -8.33 -11.11 -29.50
CA ARG A 41 -9.34 -11.12 -28.42
C ARG A 41 -8.95 -10.21 -27.26
N THR A 42 -7.68 -10.15 -26.89
CA THR A 42 -7.18 -9.21 -25.86
C THR A 42 -7.34 -7.75 -26.32
N ILE A 43 -7.04 -7.46 -27.59
CA ILE A 43 -7.22 -6.12 -28.19
C ILE A 43 -8.70 -5.75 -28.21
N GLU A 44 -9.57 -6.67 -28.63
CA GLU A 44 -11.02 -6.43 -28.71
C GLU A 44 -11.62 -6.08 -27.33
N GLU A 45 -11.28 -6.82 -26.29
CA GLU A 45 -11.68 -6.50 -24.91
C GLU A 45 -11.13 -5.14 -24.46
N SER A 46 -9.89 -4.81 -24.85
CA SER A 46 -9.26 -3.52 -24.56
C SER A 46 -9.97 -2.35 -25.23
N VAL A 47 -10.26 -2.48 -26.52
CA VAL A 47 -11.03 -1.50 -27.32
C VAL A 47 -12.44 -1.36 -26.77
N ARG A 48 -13.11 -2.46 -26.40
CA ARG A 48 -14.45 -2.42 -25.80
C ARG A 48 -14.47 -1.65 -24.48
N TRP A 49 -13.47 -1.86 -23.62
CA TRP A 49 -13.33 -1.10 -22.38
C TRP A 49 -13.05 0.39 -22.62
N LEU A 50 -12.21 0.71 -23.61
CA LEU A 50 -11.92 2.10 -23.99
C LEU A 50 -13.16 2.80 -24.57
N ALA A 51 -13.96 2.10 -25.38
CA ALA A 51 -15.20 2.62 -25.97
C ALA A 51 -16.22 3.06 -24.91
N GLN A 52 -16.25 2.40 -23.74
CA GLN A 52 -17.14 2.78 -22.64
C GLN A 52 -16.77 4.10 -21.96
N LYS A 53 -15.56 4.62 -22.22
CA LYS A 53 -15.02 5.83 -21.58
C LYS A 53 -15.13 7.09 -22.41
N VAL A 54 -15.44 6.95 -23.70
CA VAL A 54 -15.58 8.07 -24.63
C VAL A 54 -17.05 8.28 -24.98
N PRO A 55 -17.50 9.52 -25.18
CA PRO A 55 -18.89 9.82 -25.49
C PRO A 55 -19.27 9.49 -26.95
N THR A 56 -18.28 9.39 -27.83
CA THR A 56 -18.46 9.17 -29.28
C THR A 56 -18.10 7.73 -29.66
N PRO A 57 -18.78 7.14 -30.66
CA PRO A 57 -18.41 5.83 -31.19
C PRO A 57 -16.97 5.84 -31.69
N LEU A 58 -16.23 4.76 -31.41
CA LEU A 58 -14.88 4.62 -31.93
C LEU A 58 -14.89 4.46 -33.47
N PRO A 59 -13.83 4.91 -34.17
CA PRO A 59 -13.67 4.67 -35.60
C PRO A 59 -13.73 3.18 -35.96
N GLU A 60 -14.12 2.84 -37.19
CA GLU A 60 -14.17 1.45 -37.66
C GLU A 60 -12.81 0.73 -37.48
N ALA A 61 -11.71 1.44 -37.73
CA ALA A 61 -10.34 0.98 -37.49
C ALA A 61 -10.12 0.43 -36.07
N ALA A 62 -10.77 1.00 -35.05
CA ALA A 62 -10.68 0.51 -33.68
C ALA A 62 -11.29 -0.90 -33.53
N GLY A 63 -12.44 -1.16 -34.18
CA GLY A 63 -13.09 -2.48 -34.18
C GLY A 63 -12.27 -3.55 -34.90
N GLN A 64 -11.38 -3.14 -35.81
CA GLN A 64 -10.45 -4.01 -36.53
C GLN A 64 -9.10 -4.16 -35.79
N GLY A 65 -8.91 -3.47 -34.66
CA GLY A 65 -7.64 -3.47 -33.92
C GLY A 65 -6.51 -2.69 -34.59
N GLU A 66 -6.83 -1.81 -35.53
CA GLU A 66 -5.87 -0.99 -36.28
C GLU A 66 -5.47 0.28 -35.51
N SER A 67 -4.51 1.04 -36.05
CA SER A 67 -4.10 2.33 -35.48
C SER A 67 -5.20 3.37 -35.67
N PHE A 68 -5.49 4.18 -34.66
CA PHE A 68 -6.45 5.28 -34.76
C PHE A 68 -6.16 6.38 -33.73
N VAL A 69 -6.70 7.56 -33.99
CA VAL A 69 -6.71 8.69 -33.05
C VAL A 69 -8.13 9.22 -32.95
N LEU A 70 -8.60 9.42 -31.73
CA LEU A 70 -9.84 10.11 -31.41
C LEU A 70 -9.51 11.28 -30.47
N GLU A 71 -9.75 12.50 -30.94
CA GLU A 71 -9.58 13.73 -30.16
C GLU A 71 -10.96 14.35 -29.93
N GLU A 72 -11.28 14.56 -28.65
CA GLU A 72 -12.49 15.23 -28.18
C GLU A 72 -12.07 16.38 -27.24
N PRO A 73 -12.91 17.39 -26.99
CA PRO A 73 -12.55 18.46 -26.07
C PRO A 73 -12.10 17.95 -24.69
N GLY A 74 -10.80 18.09 -24.40
CA GLY A 74 -10.17 17.65 -23.16
C GLY A 74 -9.85 16.15 -23.07
N GLN A 75 -10.22 15.33 -24.06
CA GLN A 75 -9.94 13.90 -24.08
C GLN A 75 -9.17 13.50 -25.33
N ARG A 76 -8.24 12.57 -25.19
CA ARG A 76 -7.53 11.99 -26.33
C ARG A 76 -7.35 10.51 -26.13
N LEU A 77 -7.88 9.73 -27.06
CA LEU A 77 -7.64 8.30 -27.17
C LEU A 77 -6.81 8.05 -28.42
N GLU A 78 -5.66 7.41 -28.25
CA GLU A 78 -4.81 7.05 -29.36
C GLU A 78 -4.35 5.61 -29.25
N CYS A 79 -4.28 4.96 -30.41
CA CYS A 79 -3.89 3.57 -30.57
C CYS A 79 -2.87 3.45 -31.71
N VAL A 80 -1.78 2.74 -31.43
CA VAL A 80 -0.80 2.28 -32.43
C VAL A 80 -0.85 0.76 -32.49
N SER A 81 -1.09 0.23 -33.69
CA SER A 81 -1.12 -1.20 -33.98
C SER A 81 -0.08 -1.52 -35.04
N ILE A 82 0.75 -2.53 -34.75
CA ILE A 82 1.83 -3.01 -35.62
C ILE A 82 1.73 -4.55 -35.66
N PRO A 83 0.74 -5.11 -36.40
CA PRO A 83 0.46 -6.56 -36.38
C PRO A 83 1.64 -7.44 -36.81
N GLU A 84 2.47 -6.96 -37.76
CA GLU A 84 3.68 -7.65 -38.24
C GLU A 84 4.77 -7.81 -37.16
N LYS A 85 4.73 -6.97 -36.12
CA LYS A 85 5.57 -7.11 -34.91
C LYS A 85 4.80 -7.70 -33.73
N GLY A 86 3.51 -7.98 -33.89
CA GLY A 86 2.63 -8.41 -32.81
C GLY A 86 2.51 -7.40 -31.69
N ILE A 87 2.50 -6.09 -32.00
CA ILE A 87 2.44 -5.01 -31.02
C ILE A 87 1.13 -4.25 -31.18
N TRP A 88 0.48 -3.94 -30.07
CA TRP A 88 -0.62 -3.00 -29.99
C TRP A 88 -0.49 -2.18 -28.71
N ALA A 89 -0.60 -0.86 -28.79
CA ALA A 89 -0.48 0.03 -27.65
C ALA A 89 -1.51 1.16 -27.74
N ALA A 90 -2.14 1.49 -26.62
CA ALA A 90 -3.11 2.57 -26.56
C ALA A 90 -2.91 3.45 -25.32
N ARG A 91 -3.17 4.75 -25.48
CA ARG A 91 -3.23 5.72 -24.38
C ARG A 91 -4.54 6.48 -24.44
N PHE A 92 -5.24 6.48 -23.31
CA PHE A 92 -6.38 7.36 -23.09
C PHE A 92 -6.04 8.43 -22.06
N SER A 93 -6.12 9.69 -22.45
CA SER A 93 -5.96 10.87 -21.60
C SER A 93 -7.30 11.57 -21.40
N HIS A 94 -7.68 11.84 -20.16
CA HIS A 94 -8.91 12.56 -19.84
C HIS A 94 -8.79 13.38 -18.55
N PRO A 95 -9.58 14.46 -18.38
CA PRO A 95 -9.62 15.18 -17.11
C PRO A 95 -10.20 14.31 -15.99
N ASP A 96 -9.89 14.64 -14.75
CA ASP A 96 -10.52 14.02 -13.60
C ASP A 96 -12.02 14.34 -13.56
N ALA A 97 -12.83 13.31 -13.79
CA ALA A 97 -14.28 13.38 -13.76
C ALA A 97 -14.85 12.90 -12.41
N GLY A 98 -14.00 12.54 -11.44
CA GLY A 98 -14.41 11.83 -10.24
C GLY A 98 -14.80 10.38 -10.52
N MET A 99 -15.01 9.61 -9.45
CA MET A 99 -15.47 8.22 -9.54
C MET A 99 -16.21 7.82 -8.27
N GLY A 100 -17.50 7.50 -8.40
CA GLY A 100 -18.34 7.15 -7.25
C GLY A 100 -18.40 8.31 -6.25
N GLU A 101 -17.90 8.10 -5.04
CA GLU A 101 -17.84 9.12 -3.98
C GLU A 101 -16.65 10.09 -4.13
N LEU A 102 -15.69 9.78 -5.01
CA LEU A 102 -14.53 10.63 -5.25
C LEU A 102 -14.92 11.80 -6.15
N ARG A 103 -14.74 13.01 -5.64
CA ARG A 103 -14.98 14.25 -6.39
C ARG A 103 -13.87 14.49 -7.42
N ALA A 104 -14.25 15.07 -8.56
CA ALA A 104 -13.32 15.55 -9.57
C ALA A 104 -12.37 16.60 -8.99
N VAL A 105 -11.07 16.49 -9.30
CA VAL A 105 -10.03 17.45 -8.92
C VAL A 105 -9.64 18.33 -10.12
N PRO A 106 -9.93 19.65 -10.08
CA PRO A 106 -9.57 20.55 -11.17
C PRO A 106 -8.07 20.56 -11.48
N GLY A 107 -7.73 20.45 -12.77
CA GLY A 107 -6.34 20.42 -13.23
C GLY A 107 -5.65 19.05 -13.10
N ARG A 108 -6.35 18.02 -12.58
CA ARG A 108 -5.87 16.64 -12.63
C ARG A 108 -6.23 16.01 -13.98
N THR A 109 -5.27 15.29 -14.56
CA THR A 109 -5.45 14.50 -15.79
C THR A 109 -5.10 13.04 -15.50
N TRP A 110 -5.94 12.13 -15.96
CA TRP A 110 -5.72 10.69 -15.88
C TRP A 110 -5.21 10.16 -17.22
N LEU A 111 -4.26 9.23 -17.14
CA LEU A 111 -3.70 8.49 -18.25
C LEU A 111 -3.95 7.00 -18.02
N SER A 112 -4.62 6.35 -18.96
CA SER A 112 -4.73 4.90 -19.04
C SER A 112 -3.87 4.41 -20.21
N ASP A 113 -2.77 3.74 -19.89
CA ASP A 113 -1.86 3.12 -20.85
C ASP A 113 -2.11 1.61 -20.92
N LEU A 114 -2.25 1.09 -22.13
CA LEU A 114 -2.46 -0.33 -22.40
C LEU A 114 -1.44 -0.78 -23.45
N SER A 115 -0.96 -2.01 -23.31
CA SER A 115 -0.07 -2.65 -24.26
C SER A 115 -0.44 -4.14 -24.39
N VAL A 116 -0.40 -4.65 -25.63
CA VAL A 116 -0.54 -6.06 -25.95
C VAL A 116 0.63 -6.44 -26.85
N ALA A 117 1.36 -7.48 -26.47
CA ALA A 117 2.51 -7.96 -27.23
C ALA A 117 2.43 -9.47 -27.45
N ARG A 118 2.68 -9.91 -28.68
CA ARG A 118 2.92 -11.32 -29.01
C ARG A 118 4.37 -11.66 -28.68
N THR A 119 4.55 -12.74 -27.92
CA THR A 119 5.85 -13.27 -27.51
C THR A 119 5.98 -14.73 -27.94
N GLU A 120 7.18 -15.29 -27.83
CA GLU A 120 7.41 -16.73 -28.05
C GLU A 120 6.56 -17.60 -27.12
N THR A 121 6.30 -17.11 -25.90
CA THR A 121 5.57 -17.81 -24.83
C THR A 121 4.05 -17.57 -24.83
N GLY A 122 3.53 -16.81 -25.80
CA GLY A 122 2.12 -16.44 -25.88
C GLY A 122 1.89 -14.93 -25.89
N ILE A 123 0.72 -14.50 -25.45
CA ILE A 123 0.35 -13.07 -25.48
C ILE A 123 0.51 -12.46 -24.10
N LEU A 124 1.15 -11.30 -24.04
CA LEU A 124 1.25 -10.47 -22.85
C LEU A 124 0.32 -9.27 -22.97
N PHE A 125 -0.26 -8.90 -21.84
CA PHE A 125 -1.02 -7.68 -21.62
C PHE A 125 -0.38 -6.86 -20.51
N GLY A 126 -0.23 -5.57 -20.77
CA GLY A 126 0.23 -4.57 -19.80
C GLY A 126 -0.81 -3.47 -19.66
N VAL A 127 -1.04 -3.03 -18.43
CA VAL A 127 -1.79 -1.80 -18.16
C VAL A 127 -1.11 -0.99 -17.08
N GLN A 128 -1.06 0.33 -17.30
CA GLN A 128 -0.58 1.30 -16.33
C GLN A 128 -1.58 2.46 -16.26
N ILE A 129 -2.03 2.78 -15.04
CA ILE A 129 -2.88 3.94 -14.79
C ILE A 129 -2.07 4.95 -13.99
N SER A 130 -2.00 6.18 -14.48
CA SER A 130 -1.35 7.28 -13.78
C SER A 130 -2.22 8.53 -13.78
N CYS A 131 -2.02 9.38 -12.78
CA CYS A 131 -2.59 10.71 -12.77
C CYS A 131 -1.50 11.77 -12.67
N SER A 132 -1.70 12.86 -13.37
CA SER A 132 -0.91 14.08 -13.28
C SER A 132 -1.71 15.12 -12.52
N SER A 133 -1.20 15.58 -11.37
CA SER A 133 -1.85 16.63 -10.55
C SER A 133 -0.90 17.81 -10.36
N LEU A 134 -1.44 19.02 -10.26
CA LEU A 134 -0.64 20.21 -9.92
C LEU A 134 -0.12 20.15 -8.48
N PRO A 135 1.04 20.79 -8.17
CA PRO A 135 1.52 20.95 -6.80
C PRO A 135 0.48 21.62 -5.89
N ASP A 136 0.58 21.38 -4.57
CA ASP A 136 -0.25 21.99 -3.53
C ASP A 136 -1.75 21.61 -3.56
N ARG A 137 -2.09 20.52 -4.25
CA ARG A 137 -3.39 19.86 -4.18
C ARG A 137 -3.27 18.61 -3.31
N ASP A 138 -3.65 18.73 -2.03
CA ASP A 138 -3.64 17.62 -1.05
C ASP A 138 -4.79 16.61 -1.25
N ASP A 139 -5.57 16.75 -2.33
CA ASP A 139 -6.72 15.90 -2.61
C ASP A 139 -6.29 14.45 -2.87
N PHE A 140 -6.91 13.51 -2.14
CA PHE A 140 -6.62 12.08 -2.18
C PHE A 140 -6.59 11.52 -3.62
N VAL A 141 -5.56 10.74 -3.93
CA VAL A 141 -5.44 9.97 -5.18
C VAL A 141 -5.86 8.52 -4.89
N ALA A 142 -6.88 8.04 -5.62
CA ALA A 142 -7.41 6.71 -5.41
C ALA A 142 -6.63 5.63 -6.19
N PHE A 143 -6.30 4.54 -5.50
CA PHE A 143 -5.64 3.36 -6.03
C PHE A 143 -6.70 2.31 -6.41
N ILE A 144 -7.28 2.47 -7.60
CA ILE A 144 -8.43 1.67 -8.07
C ILE A 144 -8.04 0.82 -9.28
N ARG A 145 -8.46 -0.45 -9.26
CA ARG A 145 -8.26 -1.38 -10.36
C ARG A 145 -9.12 -0.96 -11.55
N PRO A 146 -8.54 -0.80 -12.76
CA PRO A 146 -9.32 -0.53 -13.95
C PRO A 146 -10.23 -1.71 -14.29
N GLY A 147 -11.46 -1.41 -14.72
CA GLY A 147 -12.50 -2.43 -15.00
C GLY A 147 -12.08 -3.50 -16.01
N ILE A 148 -11.18 -3.15 -16.94
CA ILE A 148 -10.60 -4.07 -17.94
C ILE A 148 -9.96 -5.31 -17.32
N ILE A 149 -9.38 -5.21 -16.12
CA ILE A 149 -8.74 -6.36 -15.45
C ILE A 149 -9.76 -7.45 -15.16
N LYS A 150 -10.94 -7.06 -14.68
CA LYS A 150 -12.02 -8.00 -14.45
C LYS A 150 -12.55 -8.56 -15.78
N SER A 151 -12.76 -7.69 -16.78
CA SER A 151 -13.23 -8.12 -18.11
C SER A 151 -12.30 -9.17 -18.71
N LEU A 152 -10.99 -8.92 -18.72
CA LEU A 152 -10.00 -9.84 -19.25
C LEU A 152 -9.90 -11.13 -18.43
N ALA A 153 -9.94 -11.06 -17.09
CA ALA A 153 -9.95 -12.25 -16.25
C ALA A 153 -11.12 -13.18 -16.58
N ASP A 154 -12.32 -12.61 -16.76
CA ASP A 154 -13.56 -13.37 -16.97
C ASP A 154 -13.71 -13.89 -18.42
N THR A 155 -13.18 -13.18 -19.42
CA THR A 155 -13.47 -13.44 -20.85
C THR A 155 -12.32 -14.06 -21.64
N VAL A 156 -11.08 -13.62 -21.36
CA VAL A 156 -9.86 -14.04 -22.10
C VAL A 156 -8.97 -14.92 -21.21
N GLY A 157 -9.04 -14.69 -19.91
CA GLY A 157 -8.21 -15.32 -18.90
C GLY A 157 -6.89 -14.58 -18.73
N LEU A 158 -6.66 -14.04 -17.52
CA LEU A 158 -5.37 -13.48 -17.10
C LEU A 158 -4.52 -14.52 -16.37
N PHE A 159 -3.23 -14.55 -16.63
CA PHE A 159 -2.32 -15.57 -16.10
C PHE A 159 -0.94 -14.96 -15.76
N GLN A 160 -0.33 -15.39 -14.65
CA GLN A 160 1.09 -15.17 -14.38
C GLN A 160 1.80 -16.51 -14.25
N VAL A 161 2.07 -16.96 -13.03
CA VAL A 161 2.48 -18.34 -12.73
C VAL A 161 1.24 -19.22 -12.56
N ARG A 162 0.12 -18.59 -12.17
CA ARG A 162 -1.19 -19.18 -11.94
C ARG A 162 -2.28 -18.27 -12.56
N PRO A 163 -3.48 -18.78 -12.89
CA PRO A 163 -4.60 -17.94 -13.28
C PRO A 163 -4.92 -16.85 -12.25
N LEU A 164 -5.33 -15.68 -12.74
CA LEU A 164 -5.86 -14.56 -11.99
C LEU A 164 -7.38 -14.55 -12.14
N ASP A 165 -8.05 -15.46 -11.44
CA ASP A 165 -9.50 -15.68 -11.50
C ASP A 165 -10.26 -14.99 -10.36
N GLY A 166 -9.55 -14.47 -9.36
CA GLY A 166 -10.17 -13.81 -8.20
C GLY A 166 -10.76 -14.78 -7.18
N GLU A 167 -10.41 -16.06 -7.27
CA GLU A 167 -10.84 -17.11 -6.33
C GLU A 167 -9.68 -17.54 -5.41
N PRO A 168 -9.97 -17.91 -4.15
CA PRO A 168 -8.96 -18.42 -3.25
C PRO A 168 -8.49 -19.82 -3.68
N TRP A 169 -7.19 -20.01 -3.79
CA TRP A 169 -6.61 -21.31 -4.12
C TRP A 169 -6.47 -22.19 -2.88
N ALA A 170 -7.28 -23.24 -2.77
CA ALA A 170 -7.12 -24.24 -1.72
C ALA A 170 -5.88 -25.12 -1.97
N VAL A 171 -4.95 -25.11 -1.01
CA VAL A 171 -3.71 -25.90 -1.00
C VAL A 171 -3.82 -26.96 0.08
N ARG A 172 -3.97 -28.22 -0.31
CA ARG A 172 -4.24 -29.35 0.61
C ARG A 172 -3.24 -30.48 0.51
N THR A 173 -2.65 -30.68 -0.66
CA THR A 173 -1.74 -31.80 -0.96
C THR A 173 -0.29 -31.35 -1.07
N SER A 174 0.65 -32.27 -0.88
CA SER A 174 2.08 -32.00 -1.04
C SER A 174 2.45 -31.44 -2.43
N ALA A 175 1.82 -31.96 -3.48
CA ALA A 175 2.00 -31.43 -4.83
C ALA A 175 1.51 -29.97 -4.97
N GLU A 176 0.44 -29.59 -4.27
CA GLU A 176 -0.03 -28.20 -4.24
C GLU A 176 0.86 -27.30 -3.39
N VAL A 177 1.44 -27.80 -2.30
CA VAL A 177 2.45 -27.09 -1.51
C VAL A 177 3.69 -26.80 -2.37
N GLY A 178 4.12 -27.77 -3.17
CA GLY A 178 5.18 -27.59 -4.16
C GLY A 178 4.88 -26.47 -5.16
N ARG A 179 3.67 -26.46 -5.74
CA ARG A 179 3.24 -25.37 -6.65
C ARG A 179 3.09 -24.02 -5.94
N LEU A 180 2.72 -24.00 -4.66
CA LEU A 180 2.62 -22.76 -3.89
C LEU A 180 4.02 -22.18 -3.66
N PHE A 181 5.00 -23.05 -3.42
CA PHE A 181 6.40 -22.64 -3.30
C PHE A 181 6.91 -22.04 -4.61
N GLU A 182 6.66 -22.71 -5.73
CA GLU A 182 6.98 -22.18 -7.06
C GLU A 182 6.34 -20.80 -7.29
N LEU A 183 5.05 -20.63 -6.96
CA LEU A 183 4.37 -19.34 -7.08
C LEU A 183 4.98 -18.24 -6.19
N VAL A 184 5.29 -18.55 -4.92
CA VAL A 184 5.84 -17.57 -3.98
C VAL A 184 7.24 -17.11 -4.40
N PHE A 185 8.08 -18.02 -4.89
CA PHE A 185 9.47 -17.74 -5.25
C PHE A 185 9.71 -17.50 -6.74
N ALA A 186 8.65 -17.46 -7.56
CA ALA A 186 8.76 -17.17 -8.99
C ALA A 186 9.31 -15.74 -9.22
N PRO A 187 10.47 -15.59 -9.90
CA PRO A 187 11.06 -14.27 -10.18
C PRO A 187 10.22 -13.43 -11.15
N GLU A 188 9.43 -14.06 -12.02
CA GLU A 188 8.57 -13.40 -13.01
C GLU A 188 7.24 -12.86 -12.43
N ARG A 189 6.91 -13.21 -11.19
CA ARG A 189 5.69 -12.77 -10.52
C ARG A 189 5.79 -11.27 -10.20
N THR A 190 4.76 -10.51 -10.55
CA THR A 190 4.72 -9.05 -10.31
C THR A 190 3.63 -8.62 -9.33
N ILE A 191 2.91 -9.56 -8.71
CA ILE A 191 1.90 -9.28 -7.67
C ILE A 191 2.12 -10.17 -6.43
N PRO A 192 1.82 -9.70 -5.21
CA PRO A 192 1.98 -10.47 -3.97
C PRO A 192 1.17 -11.79 -3.95
N VAL A 193 1.60 -12.70 -3.08
CA VAL A 193 0.84 -13.92 -2.72
C VAL A 193 0.42 -13.77 -1.26
N ILE A 194 -0.89 -13.75 -0.99
CA ILE A 194 -1.44 -13.74 0.35
C ILE A 194 -1.84 -15.17 0.71
N VAL A 195 -1.21 -15.72 1.74
CA VAL A 195 -1.47 -17.09 2.20
C VAL A 195 -2.16 -17.03 3.56
N ALA A 196 -3.39 -17.52 3.62
CA ALA A 196 -4.14 -17.75 4.84
C ALA A 196 -4.08 -19.23 5.22
N THR A 197 -3.96 -19.54 6.51
CA THR A 197 -3.88 -20.93 6.99
C THR A 197 -5.12 -21.32 7.77
N GLN A 198 -5.41 -22.62 7.79
CA GLN A 198 -6.49 -23.16 8.62
C GLN A 198 -6.07 -23.14 10.09
N PRO A 199 -6.93 -22.65 11.02
CA PRO A 199 -6.63 -22.69 12.45
C PRO A 199 -6.66 -24.11 13.00
N ASP A 200 -5.86 -24.39 14.04
CA ASP A 200 -5.88 -25.65 14.76
C ASP A 200 -6.98 -25.63 15.82
N ARG A 201 -7.98 -26.52 15.66
CA ARG A 201 -9.12 -26.65 16.58
C ARG A 201 -8.71 -26.95 18.02
N SER A 202 -7.62 -27.69 18.22
CA SER A 202 -7.12 -28.01 19.57
C SER A 202 -6.50 -26.81 20.28
N LYS A 203 -6.10 -25.79 19.51
CA LYS A 203 -5.49 -24.55 19.99
C LYS A 203 -6.40 -23.34 19.78
N TRP A 204 -7.70 -23.56 19.56
CA TRP A 204 -8.65 -22.48 19.39
C TRP A 204 -9.13 -21.99 20.76
N THR A 205 -8.66 -20.81 21.15
CA THR A 205 -8.99 -20.16 22.43
C THR A 205 -9.76 -18.86 22.26
N LEU A 206 -10.03 -18.46 21.02
CA LEU A 206 -10.71 -17.20 20.70
C LEU A 206 -12.22 -17.35 20.83
N PRO A 207 -12.94 -16.29 21.26
CA PRO A 207 -14.39 -16.34 21.39
C PRO A 207 -15.10 -16.55 20.05
N GLY A 208 -16.19 -17.31 20.05
CA GLY A 208 -17.01 -17.58 18.87
C GLY A 208 -16.96 -19.04 18.41
N GLU A 209 -17.65 -19.32 17.31
CA GLU A 209 -17.61 -20.63 16.66
C GLU A 209 -16.25 -20.87 16.00
N PHE A 210 -15.78 -22.12 15.99
CA PHE A 210 -14.54 -22.48 15.33
C PHE A 210 -14.69 -22.29 13.80
N PRO A 211 -13.92 -21.39 13.17
CA PRO A 211 -14.09 -21.11 11.76
C PRO A 211 -13.26 -22.08 10.89
N GLU A 212 -13.68 -22.29 9.64
CA GLU A 212 -12.86 -23.01 8.66
C GLU A 212 -11.57 -22.24 8.33
N TRP A 213 -11.67 -20.91 8.22
CA TRP A 213 -10.58 -19.98 7.96
C TRP A 213 -10.74 -18.76 8.86
N THR A 214 -9.66 -18.20 9.39
CA THR A 214 -9.70 -17.01 10.28
C THR A 214 -10.15 -15.73 9.56
N ILE A 215 -10.19 -15.73 8.23
CA ILE A 215 -10.64 -14.58 7.44
C ILE A 215 -11.50 -15.05 6.25
N ASP A 216 -12.34 -14.15 5.72
CA ASP A 216 -13.03 -14.40 4.45
C ASP A 216 -12.06 -14.32 3.27
N CYS A 217 -11.51 -15.48 2.92
CA CYS A 217 -10.57 -15.62 1.82
C CYS A 217 -11.22 -15.38 0.44
N ARG A 218 -12.54 -15.59 0.31
CA ARG A 218 -13.27 -15.34 -0.96
C ARG A 218 -13.45 -13.85 -1.19
N GLU A 219 -13.83 -13.11 -0.15
CA GLU A 219 -13.90 -11.66 -0.24
C GLU A 219 -12.52 -11.08 -0.57
N LEU A 220 -11.49 -11.52 0.14
CA LEU A 220 -10.11 -11.07 -0.08
C LEU A 220 -9.71 -11.30 -1.54
N ALA A 221 -9.81 -12.53 -2.05
CA ALA A 221 -9.42 -12.88 -3.42
C ALA A 221 -10.17 -12.05 -4.48
N ARG A 222 -11.49 -11.90 -4.33
CA ARG A 222 -12.31 -11.12 -5.26
C ARG A 222 -11.92 -9.63 -5.27
N LYS A 223 -11.66 -9.06 -4.09
CA LYS A 223 -11.31 -7.63 -3.93
C LYS A 223 -9.85 -7.35 -4.30
N THR A 224 -8.98 -8.35 -4.29
CA THR A 224 -7.58 -8.29 -4.71
C THR A 224 -7.31 -8.90 -6.10
N LEU A 225 -8.33 -9.24 -6.89
CA LEU A 225 -8.14 -9.67 -8.28
C LEU A 225 -7.32 -8.61 -9.04
N GLY A 226 -6.21 -9.03 -9.63
CA GLY A 226 -5.23 -8.15 -10.31
C GLY A 226 -4.30 -7.37 -9.36
N TYR A 227 -4.34 -7.66 -8.07
CA TYR A 227 -3.48 -7.08 -7.03
C TYR A 227 -2.69 -8.12 -6.25
N ALA A 228 -3.23 -9.33 -6.08
CA ALA A 228 -2.58 -10.44 -5.38
C ALA A 228 -3.17 -11.78 -5.81
N HIS A 229 -2.38 -12.84 -5.67
CA HIS A 229 -2.89 -14.20 -5.53
C HIS A 229 -3.30 -14.45 -4.08
N VAL A 230 -4.38 -15.21 -3.86
CA VAL A 230 -4.81 -15.63 -2.52
C VAL A 230 -4.81 -17.15 -2.44
N ALA A 231 -4.13 -17.70 -1.45
CA ALA A 231 -4.06 -19.14 -1.20
C ALA A 231 -4.53 -19.48 0.23
N CYS A 232 -5.27 -20.57 0.33
CA CYS A 232 -5.81 -21.12 1.57
C CYS A 232 -5.11 -22.45 1.86
N LEU A 233 -4.18 -22.42 2.81
CA LEU A 233 -3.33 -23.54 3.15
C LEU A 233 -3.95 -24.37 4.28
N ALA A 234 -4.34 -25.61 3.97
CA ALA A 234 -4.90 -26.52 4.96
C ALA A 234 -3.90 -26.82 6.08
N ARG A 235 -4.41 -27.22 7.25
CA ARG A 235 -3.59 -27.46 8.46
C ARG A 235 -2.41 -28.38 8.17
N ASP A 236 -2.65 -29.55 7.59
CA ASP A 236 -1.59 -30.53 7.36
C ASP A 236 -0.56 -30.04 6.33
N ALA A 237 -1.02 -29.32 5.31
CA ALA A 237 -0.18 -28.67 4.30
C ALA A 237 0.69 -27.53 4.89
N SER A 238 0.27 -26.91 6.00
CA SER A 238 1.04 -25.85 6.66
C SER A 238 2.31 -26.35 7.35
N PHE A 239 2.33 -27.62 7.79
CA PHE A 239 3.54 -28.23 8.34
C PHE A 239 4.57 -28.47 7.23
N GLU A 240 4.14 -29.05 6.11
CA GLU A 240 5.01 -29.25 4.95
C GLU A 240 5.52 -27.90 4.38
N TRP A 241 4.66 -26.89 4.32
CA TRP A 241 5.07 -25.54 3.97
C TRP A 241 6.18 -25.04 4.88
N THR A 242 6.02 -25.19 6.20
CA THR A 242 7.02 -24.79 7.20
C THR A 242 8.35 -25.51 6.99
N ASP A 243 8.32 -26.82 6.73
CA ASP A 243 9.53 -27.61 6.47
C ASP A 243 10.25 -27.14 5.21
N ARG A 244 9.50 -26.70 4.20
CA ARG A 244 10.04 -26.26 2.91
C ARG A 244 10.61 -24.83 2.94
N VAL A 245 9.91 -23.86 3.54
CA VAL A 245 10.35 -22.45 3.55
C VAL A 245 11.16 -22.08 4.80
N GLY A 246 11.13 -22.92 5.82
CA GLY A 246 11.72 -22.66 7.14
C GLY A 246 10.83 -21.84 8.06
N LYS A 247 11.05 -21.97 9.36
CA LYS A 247 10.20 -21.35 10.42
C LYS A 247 10.05 -19.84 10.28
N LEU A 248 11.10 -19.14 9.85
CA LEU A 248 11.10 -17.68 9.69
C LEU A 248 10.19 -17.20 8.57
N TRP A 249 10.02 -18.00 7.52
CA TRP A 249 9.25 -17.66 6.34
C TRP A 249 7.85 -18.28 6.32
N SER A 250 7.55 -19.12 7.31
CA SER A 250 6.29 -19.86 7.36
C SER A 250 5.08 -19.01 7.79
N VAL A 251 3.89 -19.58 7.57
CA VAL A 251 2.58 -19.14 8.04
C VAL A 251 1.82 -20.38 8.52
N PHE A 252 1.11 -20.30 9.64
CA PHE A 252 0.48 -21.46 10.29
C PHE A 252 -0.65 -21.04 11.24
N ASP A 253 -1.48 -22.02 11.65
CA ASP A 253 -2.48 -21.91 12.74
C ASP A 253 -3.37 -20.66 12.66
N GLY A 254 -4.08 -20.48 11.53
CA GLY A 254 -5.00 -19.36 11.35
C GLY A 254 -4.32 -18.03 11.01
N ALA A 255 -2.98 -18.01 10.89
CA ALA A 255 -2.25 -16.83 10.48
C ALA A 255 -2.42 -16.55 8.98
N VAL A 256 -2.19 -15.28 8.62
CA VAL A 256 -2.16 -14.77 7.25
C VAL A 256 -0.82 -14.10 7.00
N ARG A 257 -0.15 -14.46 5.91
CA ARG A 257 1.11 -13.86 5.47
C ARG A 257 1.04 -13.36 4.05
N THR A 258 1.60 -12.19 3.79
CA THR A 258 1.73 -11.62 2.44
C THR A 258 3.17 -11.72 1.96
N TYR A 259 3.43 -12.53 0.94
CA TYR A 259 4.73 -12.63 0.29
C TYR A 259 4.83 -11.65 -0.88
N MET A 260 5.62 -10.60 -0.71
CA MET A 260 5.89 -9.61 -1.77
C MET A 260 6.65 -10.25 -2.96
N PRO A 261 6.47 -9.72 -4.20
CA PRO A 261 7.28 -10.11 -5.36
C PRO A 261 8.78 -9.98 -5.12
N GLY A 262 9.57 -10.80 -5.79
CA GLY A 262 11.04 -10.74 -5.71
C GLY A 262 11.63 -11.17 -4.36
N ILE A 263 10.88 -11.91 -3.55
CA ILE A 263 11.32 -12.40 -2.24
C ILE A 263 12.68 -13.11 -2.32
N ASP A 264 13.63 -12.66 -1.51
CA ASP A 264 14.97 -13.24 -1.34
C ASP A 264 15.16 -13.65 0.13
N GLN A 265 15.15 -14.96 0.40
CA GLN A 265 15.22 -15.47 1.78
C GLN A 265 16.53 -15.15 2.50
N GLU A 266 17.59 -14.79 1.78
CA GLU A 266 18.91 -14.48 2.33
C GLU A 266 19.07 -12.98 2.61
N LYS A 267 18.45 -12.13 1.77
CA LYS A 267 18.61 -10.67 1.85
C LYS A 267 17.43 -9.97 2.52
N ASP A 268 16.22 -10.50 2.37
CA ASP A 268 15.02 -9.83 2.82
C ASP A 268 14.77 -10.04 4.32
N SER A 269 14.16 -9.02 4.93
CA SER A 269 13.58 -9.14 6.27
C SER A 269 12.23 -9.84 6.19
N PRO A 270 11.94 -10.85 7.03
CA PRO A 270 10.61 -11.45 7.10
C PRO A 270 9.48 -10.44 7.40
N ARG A 271 9.81 -9.26 7.96
CA ARG A 271 8.83 -8.19 8.21
C ARG A 271 8.37 -7.48 6.94
N SER A 272 9.21 -7.46 5.90
CA SER A 272 8.85 -6.97 4.56
C SER A 272 7.82 -7.88 3.87
N HIS A 273 7.53 -9.05 4.47
CA HIS A 273 6.52 -10.02 4.05
C HIS A 273 5.52 -10.22 5.21
N PRO A 274 4.60 -9.26 5.45
CA PRO A 274 3.87 -9.14 6.71
C PRO A 274 3.15 -10.42 7.14
N LEU A 275 3.26 -10.76 8.43
CA LEU A 275 2.57 -11.88 9.08
C LEU A 275 1.62 -11.36 10.16
N ALA A 276 0.36 -11.81 10.13
CA ALA A 276 -0.63 -11.58 11.16
C ALA A 276 -1.08 -12.93 11.73
N LEU A 277 -0.93 -13.12 13.04
CA LEU A 277 -1.38 -14.33 13.74
C LEU A 277 -2.88 -14.25 14.06
N LYS A 278 -3.55 -15.40 14.23
CA LYS A 278 -5.00 -15.45 14.45
C LYS A 278 -5.49 -14.56 15.60
N ASP A 279 -4.79 -14.52 16.73
CA ASP A 279 -5.18 -13.68 17.87
C ASP A 279 -5.11 -12.19 17.52
N ARG A 280 -4.10 -11.80 16.76
CA ARG A 280 -3.94 -10.42 16.28
C ARG A 280 -5.03 -10.04 15.28
N ILE A 281 -5.37 -10.96 14.38
CA ILE A 281 -6.46 -10.76 13.40
C ILE A 281 -7.81 -10.59 14.13
N TYR A 282 -8.06 -11.39 15.17
CA TYR A 282 -9.30 -11.34 15.94
C TYR A 282 -9.50 -9.99 16.65
N TYR A 283 -8.43 -9.40 17.17
CA TYR A 283 -8.46 -8.08 17.83
C TYR A 283 -8.08 -6.93 16.91
N TRP A 284 -8.06 -7.16 15.60
CA TRP A 284 -7.58 -6.18 14.64
C TRP A 284 -8.49 -4.94 14.63
N ARG A 285 -7.89 -3.76 14.48
CA ARG A 285 -8.62 -2.50 14.35
C ARG A 285 -8.14 -1.77 13.12
N TYR A 286 -9.07 -1.42 12.25
CA TYR A 286 -8.78 -0.63 11.06
C TYR A 286 -9.95 0.31 10.79
N ARG A 287 -9.67 1.62 10.79
CA ARG A 287 -10.70 2.67 10.75
C ARG A 287 -11.72 2.42 11.88
N ASP A 288 -13.01 2.47 11.56
CA ASP A 288 -14.10 2.20 12.50
C ASP A 288 -14.43 0.68 12.61
N GLY A 289 -13.69 -0.17 11.89
CA GLY A 289 -13.86 -1.62 11.87
C GLY A 289 -13.08 -2.34 12.97
N PHE A 290 -13.60 -3.50 13.38
CA PHE A 290 -12.97 -4.42 14.32
C PHE A 290 -12.94 -5.86 13.81
N GLY A 291 -11.92 -6.61 14.20
CA GLY A 291 -11.76 -8.04 13.97
C GLY A 291 -11.37 -8.41 12.54
N GLU A 292 -11.77 -9.61 12.15
CA GLU A 292 -11.35 -10.28 10.92
C GLU A 292 -11.70 -9.47 9.65
N SER A 293 -12.90 -8.88 9.61
CA SER A 293 -13.33 -8.02 8.51
C SER A 293 -12.47 -6.74 8.40
N ALA A 294 -12.10 -6.14 9.53
CA ALA A 294 -11.24 -4.96 9.55
C ALA A 294 -9.81 -5.28 9.07
N PHE A 295 -9.30 -6.46 9.45
CA PHE A 295 -8.04 -6.96 8.93
C PHE A 295 -8.08 -7.17 7.40
N VAL A 296 -9.13 -7.82 6.89
CA VAL A 296 -9.31 -8.02 5.45
C VAL A 296 -9.36 -6.68 4.70
N GLU A 297 -10.10 -5.69 5.23
CA GLU A 297 -10.17 -4.36 4.64
C GLU A 297 -8.78 -3.68 4.60
N GLU A 298 -8.01 -3.76 5.67
CA GLU A 298 -6.66 -3.19 5.72
C GLU A 298 -5.72 -3.88 4.72
N VAL A 299 -5.75 -5.21 4.63
CA VAL A 299 -4.92 -5.97 3.67
C VAL A 299 -5.28 -5.56 2.25
N ILE A 300 -6.56 -5.43 1.91
CA ILE A 300 -7.00 -4.94 0.60
C ILE A 300 -6.45 -3.53 0.34
N ALA A 301 -6.61 -2.60 1.29
CA ALA A 301 -6.16 -1.23 1.15
C ALA A 301 -4.63 -1.14 0.95
N LYS A 302 -3.85 -1.85 1.77
CA LYS A 302 -2.38 -1.91 1.67
C LYS A 302 -1.93 -2.50 0.33
N THR A 303 -2.56 -3.58 -0.12
CA THR A 303 -2.20 -4.22 -1.39
C THR A 303 -2.43 -3.29 -2.59
N ARG A 304 -3.52 -2.51 -2.57
CA ARG A 304 -3.81 -1.50 -3.61
C ARG A 304 -2.75 -0.40 -3.66
N VAL A 305 -2.33 0.11 -2.51
CA VAL A 305 -1.31 1.16 -2.41
C VAL A 305 0.08 0.64 -2.76
N ALA A 306 0.38 -0.63 -2.45
CA ALA A 306 1.65 -1.26 -2.78
C ALA A 306 1.79 -1.56 -4.28
N ASN A 307 0.71 -1.88 -4.98
CA ASN A 307 0.74 -2.30 -6.39
C ASN A 307 1.57 -1.42 -7.33
N PRO A 308 1.35 -0.09 -7.43
CA PRO A 308 2.12 0.75 -8.35
C PRO A 308 3.58 0.96 -7.92
N ARG A 309 3.98 0.49 -6.73
CA ARG A 309 5.35 0.59 -6.22
C ARG A 309 6.18 -0.65 -6.52
N ILE A 310 5.55 -1.73 -7.00
CA ILE A 310 6.24 -2.95 -7.35
C ILE A 310 7.02 -2.68 -8.65
N GLN A 311 8.33 -2.84 -8.60
CA GLN A 311 9.20 -2.67 -9.75
C GLN A 311 9.32 -3.97 -10.54
N PHE A 312 9.16 -3.89 -11.85
CA PHE A 312 9.39 -4.99 -12.78
C PHE A 312 9.64 -4.43 -14.19
N GLU A 313 10.25 -5.24 -15.06
CA GLU A 313 10.50 -4.86 -16.44
C GLU A 313 9.24 -5.04 -17.31
N TRP A 314 8.89 -4.00 -18.08
CA TRP A 314 7.74 -4.05 -19.00
C TRP A 314 7.99 -4.90 -20.24
N LYS A 315 9.24 -4.96 -20.73
CA LYS A 315 9.58 -5.68 -21.94
C LYS A 315 9.05 -7.13 -21.95
N PRO A 316 8.60 -7.64 -23.10
CA PRO A 316 8.58 -6.99 -24.42
C PRO A 316 7.38 -6.05 -24.65
N LEU A 317 6.56 -5.76 -23.63
CA LEU A 317 5.49 -4.76 -23.76
C LEU A 317 6.10 -3.38 -23.91
N ILE A 318 5.57 -2.62 -24.87
CA ILE A 318 5.93 -1.23 -25.11
C ILE A 318 4.64 -0.40 -25.14
N PHE A 319 4.69 0.84 -24.64
CA PHE A 319 3.51 1.71 -24.57
C PHE A 319 3.48 2.67 -25.77
N LEU A 320 2.50 3.60 -25.78
CA LEU A 320 2.22 4.41 -26.95
C LEU A 320 3.45 5.18 -27.47
N ALA A 321 4.29 5.70 -26.58
CA ALA A 321 5.46 6.49 -26.97
C ALA A 321 6.48 5.65 -27.75
N GLU A 322 6.86 4.49 -27.21
CA GLU A 322 7.79 3.57 -27.87
C GLU A 322 7.14 2.93 -29.12
N ALA A 323 5.85 2.60 -29.07
CA ALA A 323 5.13 2.04 -30.21
C ALA A 323 5.11 3.01 -31.42
N ARG A 324 4.98 4.32 -31.17
CA ARG A 324 5.10 5.33 -32.24
C ARG A 324 6.49 5.35 -32.88
N LEU A 325 7.56 5.15 -32.10
CA LEU A 325 8.91 5.06 -32.65
C LEU A 325 9.06 3.84 -33.55
N VAL A 326 8.58 2.68 -33.11
CA VAL A 326 8.60 1.45 -33.93
C VAL A 326 7.78 1.64 -35.21
N GLN A 327 6.59 2.24 -35.12
CA GLN A 327 5.76 2.52 -36.29
C GLN A 327 6.43 3.52 -37.26
N ALA A 328 7.10 4.55 -36.74
CA ALA A 328 7.84 5.51 -37.55
C ALA A 328 9.01 4.86 -38.28
N ASP A 329 9.83 4.05 -37.60
CA ASP A 329 10.95 3.32 -38.21
C ASP A 329 10.49 2.38 -39.33
N LEU A 330 9.40 1.62 -39.10
CA LEU A 330 8.81 0.76 -40.13
C LEU A 330 8.31 1.54 -41.34
N ARG A 331 7.65 2.68 -41.12
CA ARG A 331 7.17 3.55 -42.21
C ARG A 331 8.34 4.10 -43.02
N VAL A 332 9.45 4.46 -42.39
CA VAL A 332 10.68 4.90 -43.08
C VAL A 332 11.25 3.77 -43.93
N ARG A 333 11.35 2.55 -43.39
CA ARG A 333 11.85 1.38 -44.15
C ARG A 333 10.97 1.09 -45.37
N GLN A 334 9.64 1.09 -45.20
CA GLN A 334 8.69 0.90 -46.30
C GLN A 334 8.79 2.00 -47.36
N LEU A 335 9.03 3.26 -46.96
CA LEU A 335 9.25 4.35 -47.90
C LEU A 335 10.57 4.18 -48.67
N LYS A 336 11.66 3.77 -48.01
CA LYS A 336 12.95 3.43 -48.63
C LYS A 336 12.83 2.30 -49.66
N GLU A 337 11.96 1.33 -49.42
CA GLU A 337 11.70 0.21 -50.35
C GLU A 337 10.83 0.63 -51.55
N ARG A 338 9.84 1.52 -51.35
CA ARG A 338 8.88 1.96 -52.38
C ARG A 338 9.41 3.07 -53.28
N LEU A 339 10.11 4.03 -52.70
CA LEU A 339 10.80 5.10 -53.41
C LEU A 339 12.24 4.64 -53.54
N GLY A 340 12.66 4.20 -54.73
CA GLY A 340 14.09 3.94 -54.97
C GLY A 340 14.94 5.14 -54.50
N GLU A 341 16.18 4.90 -54.08
CA GLU A 341 17.07 5.78 -53.29
C GLU A 341 17.01 7.31 -53.54
N LYS A 342 16.60 7.78 -54.72
CA LYS A 342 16.75 9.17 -55.16
C LYS A 342 15.55 10.10 -54.96
N ASP A 343 14.33 9.60 -54.75
CA ASP A 343 13.13 10.48 -54.81
C ASP A 343 12.60 10.97 -53.45
N CYS A 344 13.29 10.68 -52.33
CA CYS A 344 12.83 11.11 -51.01
C CYS A 344 13.93 11.32 -49.95
N GLU A 345 15.19 11.55 -50.34
CA GLU A 345 16.31 11.71 -49.38
C GLU A 345 16.02 12.74 -48.29
N LYS A 346 15.36 13.87 -48.65
CA LYS A 346 15.10 14.96 -47.70
C LYS A 346 14.02 14.62 -46.67
N CYS A 347 12.91 14.00 -47.08
CA CYS A 347 11.88 13.61 -46.11
C CYS A 347 12.35 12.43 -45.25
N ILE A 348 13.10 11.49 -45.83
CA ILE A 348 13.73 10.39 -45.08
C ILE A 348 14.69 10.96 -44.03
N ALA A 349 15.54 11.93 -44.40
CA ALA A 349 16.45 12.57 -43.47
C ALA A 349 15.72 13.35 -42.36
N GLU A 350 14.64 14.07 -42.68
CA GLU A 350 13.83 14.79 -41.68
C GLU A 350 13.13 13.84 -40.70
N PHE A 351 12.62 12.69 -41.17
CA PHE A 351 12.05 11.66 -40.30
C PHE A 351 13.11 10.93 -39.46
N ASP A 352 14.28 10.61 -40.04
CA ASP A 352 15.39 9.98 -39.32
C ASP A 352 15.91 10.92 -38.20
N GLU A 353 16.02 12.23 -38.46
CA GLU A 353 16.39 13.22 -37.45
C GLU A 353 15.32 13.39 -36.36
N LEU A 354 14.03 13.41 -36.73
CA LEU A 354 12.94 13.46 -35.75
C LEU A 354 12.93 12.19 -34.87
N GLY A 355 13.14 11.02 -35.47
CA GLY A 355 13.24 9.74 -34.78
C GLY A 355 14.40 9.69 -33.80
N LYS A 356 15.61 10.09 -34.24
CA LYS A 356 16.78 10.23 -33.35
C LYS A 356 16.54 11.22 -32.22
N ALA A 357 15.92 12.36 -32.51
CA ALA A 357 15.63 13.38 -31.50
C ALA A 357 14.60 12.88 -30.46
N MET A 358 13.58 12.14 -30.88
CA MET A 358 12.64 11.53 -29.94
C MET A 358 13.28 10.39 -29.14
N GLN A 359 14.11 9.56 -29.77
CA GLN A 359 14.84 8.48 -29.10
C GLN A 359 15.79 9.05 -28.04
N ALA A 360 16.61 10.04 -28.38
CA ALA A 360 17.52 10.67 -27.43
C ALA A 360 16.79 11.29 -26.22
N ARG A 361 15.60 11.87 -26.44
CA ARG A 361 14.76 12.40 -25.35
C ARG A 361 14.15 11.31 -24.47
N ILE A 362 13.88 10.12 -25.03
CA ILE A 362 13.42 8.97 -24.27
C ILE A 362 14.59 8.40 -23.46
N ASP A 363 15.75 8.18 -24.09
CA ASP A 363 16.94 7.66 -23.44
C ASP A 363 17.37 8.55 -22.26
N GLU A 364 17.42 9.87 -22.45
CA GLU A 364 17.75 10.83 -21.38
C GLU A 364 16.70 10.80 -20.24
N ALA A 365 15.42 10.66 -20.58
CA ALA A 365 14.36 10.56 -19.58
C ALA A 365 14.39 9.22 -18.82
N GLU A 366 14.71 8.13 -19.50
CA GLU A 366 14.88 6.80 -18.92
C GLU A 366 16.10 6.74 -18.01
N GLU A 367 17.24 7.29 -18.44
CA GLU A 367 18.46 7.37 -17.64
C GLU A 367 18.23 8.18 -16.36
N SER A 368 17.63 9.38 -16.49
CA SER A 368 17.29 10.21 -15.34
C SER A 368 16.28 9.53 -14.39
N ALA A 369 15.30 8.80 -14.94
CA ALA A 369 14.34 8.04 -14.13
C ALA A 369 15.01 6.85 -13.44
N ALA A 370 15.93 6.15 -14.12
CA ALA A 370 16.68 5.03 -13.57
C ALA A 370 17.63 5.48 -12.44
N GLU A 371 18.33 6.59 -12.61
CA GLU A 371 19.15 7.20 -11.55
C GLU A 371 18.31 7.57 -10.33
N MET A 372 17.17 8.24 -10.54
CA MET A 372 16.26 8.57 -9.43
C MET A 372 15.67 7.32 -8.76
N ALA A 373 15.35 6.28 -9.55
CA ALA A 373 14.84 5.03 -9.02
C ALA A 373 15.91 4.28 -8.22
N ALA A 374 17.16 4.24 -8.70
CA ALA A 374 18.29 3.64 -7.98
C ALA A 374 18.54 4.37 -6.65
N LEU A 375 18.59 5.71 -6.69
CA LEU A 375 18.75 6.52 -5.49
C LEU A 375 17.58 6.33 -4.50
N ALA A 376 16.35 6.23 -4.99
CA ALA A 376 15.18 5.95 -4.16
C ALA A 376 15.23 4.54 -3.56
N THR A 377 15.69 3.54 -4.31
CA THR A 377 15.91 2.16 -3.83
C THR A 377 17.01 2.12 -2.77
N ASP A 378 18.12 2.85 -2.96
CA ASP A 378 19.21 2.94 -1.99
C ASP A 378 18.71 3.59 -0.69
N TYR A 379 18.01 4.72 -0.78
CA TYR A 379 17.41 5.36 0.41
C TYR A 379 16.35 4.49 1.08
N ALA A 380 15.54 3.78 0.31
CA ALA A 380 14.55 2.85 0.86
C ALA A 380 15.25 1.67 1.56
N SER A 381 16.30 1.12 0.95
CA SER A 381 17.08 0.01 1.50
C SER A 381 17.85 0.44 2.76
N GLU A 382 18.40 1.64 2.80
CA GLU A 382 19.06 2.21 3.97
C GLU A 382 18.05 2.45 5.10
N ALA A 383 16.87 3.03 4.78
CA ALA A 383 15.79 3.19 5.73
C ALA A 383 15.30 1.84 6.28
N ASP A 384 15.11 0.85 5.42
CA ASP A 384 14.71 -0.50 5.80
C ASP A 384 15.81 -1.22 6.59
N TYR A 385 17.09 -1.03 6.27
CA TYR A 385 18.22 -1.55 7.03
C TYR A 385 18.22 -0.98 8.45
N HIS A 386 18.10 0.33 8.61
CA HIS A 386 18.06 0.97 9.93
C HIS A 386 16.80 0.58 10.70
N ARG A 387 15.66 0.48 10.03
CA ARG A 387 14.39 0.03 10.60
C ARG A 387 14.47 -1.42 11.07
N ASN A 388 14.97 -2.32 10.22
CA ASN A 388 15.15 -3.74 10.53
C ASN A 388 16.18 -3.96 11.65
N ARG A 389 17.26 -3.17 11.66
CA ARG A 389 18.25 -3.21 12.73
C ARG A 389 17.66 -2.70 14.05
N GLY A 390 16.89 -1.61 14.04
CA GLY A 390 16.15 -1.15 15.23
C GLY A 390 15.16 -2.20 15.73
N ASN A 391 14.43 -2.83 14.81
CA ASN A 391 13.48 -3.89 15.09
C ASN A 391 14.13 -5.17 15.66
N THR A 392 15.27 -5.58 15.11
CA THR A 392 16.04 -6.74 15.58
C THR A 392 16.61 -6.48 16.96
N LEU A 393 17.12 -5.26 17.20
CA LEU A 393 17.61 -4.84 18.51
C LEU A 393 16.47 -4.84 19.54
N ALA A 394 15.29 -4.34 19.17
CA ALA A 394 14.10 -4.36 20.02
C ALA A 394 13.66 -5.80 20.33
N ALA A 395 13.61 -6.69 19.34
CA ALA A 395 13.25 -8.09 19.53
C ALA A 395 14.30 -8.84 20.37
N ALA A 396 15.59 -8.57 20.19
CA ALA A 396 16.66 -9.14 20.99
C ALA A 396 16.61 -8.65 22.45
N LEU A 397 16.33 -7.36 22.68
CA LEU A 397 16.08 -6.80 24.01
C LEU A 397 14.88 -7.47 24.69
N GLU A 398 13.78 -7.68 23.95
CA GLU A 398 12.60 -8.36 24.51
C GLU A 398 12.85 -9.86 24.74
N ALA A 399 13.56 -10.56 23.85
CA ALA A 399 13.98 -11.94 24.07
C ALA A 399 14.91 -12.07 25.28
N LEU A 400 15.81 -11.10 25.49
CA LEU A 400 16.64 -11.02 26.70
C LEU A 400 15.78 -10.80 27.95
N ARG A 401 14.81 -9.86 27.91
CA ARG A 401 13.86 -9.62 29.01
C ARG A 401 13.04 -10.88 29.35
N LEU A 402 12.55 -11.59 28.34
CA LEU A 402 11.80 -12.84 28.49
C LEU A 402 12.67 -13.99 29.01
N ALA A 403 13.92 -14.10 28.53
CA ALA A 403 14.88 -15.11 29.00
C ALA A 403 15.40 -14.81 30.42
N MET A 404 15.44 -13.54 30.82
CA MET A 404 15.81 -13.09 32.16
C MET A 404 14.70 -13.26 33.21
N LYS A 405 13.65 -14.07 32.94
CA LYS A 405 12.66 -14.57 33.93
C LYS A 405 13.26 -15.47 35.03
N ALA A 406 14.48 -15.21 35.49
CA ALA A 406 14.76 -15.31 36.92
C ALA A 406 14.06 -14.10 37.60
N PRO A 407 13.74 -14.13 38.90
CA PRO A 407 13.17 -12.97 39.57
C PRO A 407 14.26 -11.90 39.67
N VAL A 408 14.41 -11.11 38.62
CA VAL A 408 14.92 -9.76 38.73
C VAL A 408 13.70 -8.94 39.16
N ASP A 409 13.88 -8.12 40.18
CA ASP A 409 12.89 -7.12 40.61
C ASP A 409 12.28 -6.43 39.38
N ASP A 410 11.00 -6.06 39.47
CA ASP A 410 10.33 -5.40 38.36
C ASP A 410 11.23 -4.25 37.85
N PRO A 411 11.59 -4.19 36.54
CA PRO A 411 12.59 -3.23 36.06
C PRO A 411 12.16 -1.77 36.26
N ASP A 412 10.88 -1.56 36.56
CA ASP A 412 10.29 -0.28 36.92
C ASP A 412 10.15 -0.08 38.46
N GLU A 413 10.39 -1.13 39.25
CA GLU A 413 10.38 -1.12 40.72
C GLU A 413 11.61 -0.38 41.26
N GLY A 414 11.34 0.76 41.90
CA GLY A 414 12.39 1.64 42.40
C GLY A 414 12.92 2.66 41.39
N VAL A 415 12.34 2.77 40.17
CA VAL A 415 12.63 3.91 39.28
C VAL A 415 12.20 5.21 39.98
N PRO A 416 13.12 6.16 40.26
CA PRO A 416 12.77 7.38 40.97
C PRO A 416 11.74 8.19 40.17
N ILE A 417 10.59 8.47 40.78
CA ILE A 417 9.53 9.30 40.19
C ILE A 417 9.80 10.76 40.56
N PRO A 418 10.05 11.66 39.58
CA PRO A 418 10.16 13.08 39.83
C PRO A 418 8.82 13.68 40.29
N HIS A 419 8.88 14.87 40.90
CA HIS A 419 7.70 15.56 41.43
C HIS A 419 7.21 16.71 40.53
N ASP A 420 7.79 16.88 39.35
CA ASP A 420 7.50 17.97 38.42
C ASP A 420 7.30 17.48 36.97
N TYR A 421 6.70 18.32 36.14
CA TYR A 421 6.49 18.06 34.71
C TYR A 421 7.69 18.41 33.84
N GLU A 422 8.63 19.22 34.34
CA GLU A 422 9.80 19.66 33.55
C GLU A 422 10.76 18.50 33.28
N ALA A 423 10.94 17.62 34.26
CA ALA A 423 11.77 16.42 34.16
C ALA A 423 11.11 15.31 33.34
N MET A 424 9.79 15.35 33.12
CA MET A 424 9.03 14.23 32.57
C MET A 424 9.47 13.80 31.17
N PRO A 425 9.70 14.70 30.19
CA PRO A 425 10.15 14.28 28.86
C PRO A 425 11.48 13.52 28.88
N GLN A 426 12.48 14.05 29.59
CA GLN A 426 13.80 13.42 29.71
C GLN A 426 13.73 12.11 30.50
N TRP A 427 12.88 12.05 31.52
CA TRP A 427 12.66 10.85 32.30
C TRP A 427 12.03 9.73 31.47
N VAL A 428 11.04 10.05 30.61
CA VAL A 428 10.43 9.06 29.69
C VAL A 428 11.44 8.57 28.67
N GLU A 429 12.22 9.47 28.07
CA GLU A 429 13.30 9.09 27.14
C GLU A 429 14.35 8.19 27.80
N LYS A 430 14.71 8.48 29.06
CA LYS A 430 15.74 7.72 29.76
C LYS A 430 15.26 6.34 30.22
N ASN A 431 14.06 6.27 30.81
CA ASN A 431 13.60 5.08 31.52
C ASN A 431 12.60 4.23 30.71
N LEU A 432 11.84 4.86 29.80
CA LEU A 432 10.79 4.19 29.03
C LEU A 432 11.10 4.11 27.53
N ALA A 433 12.33 4.46 27.10
CA ALA A 433 12.75 4.29 25.72
C ALA A 433 12.46 2.87 25.21
N GLY A 434 11.91 2.79 24.00
CA GLY A 434 11.50 1.50 23.43
C GLY A 434 10.14 0.98 23.93
N ARG A 435 9.47 1.68 24.84
CA ARG A 435 8.18 1.27 25.44
C ARG A 435 7.12 2.37 25.35
N VAL A 436 7.49 3.61 25.66
CA VAL A 436 6.61 4.79 25.60
C VAL A 436 7.37 5.93 24.93
N GLU A 437 6.74 6.58 23.95
CA GLU A 437 7.26 7.77 23.28
C GLU A 437 6.31 8.95 23.47
N LEU A 438 6.84 10.10 23.90
CA LEU A 438 6.11 11.36 23.91
C LEU A 438 6.35 12.13 22.61
N LEU A 439 5.27 12.38 21.86
CA LEU A 439 5.35 13.22 20.65
C LEU A 439 5.70 14.67 21.00
N PRO A 440 6.27 15.46 20.06
CA PRO A 440 6.64 16.86 20.32
C PRO A 440 5.49 17.72 20.86
N ARG A 441 4.26 17.46 20.41
CA ARG A 441 3.05 18.13 20.90
C ARG A 441 2.78 17.83 22.39
N ALA A 442 2.84 16.57 22.79
CA ALA A 442 2.71 16.13 24.19
C ALA A 442 3.78 16.78 25.09
N ARG A 443 5.04 16.83 24.61
CA ARG A 443 6.15 17.47 25.34
C ARG A 443 5.90 18.96 25.57
N ASN A 444 5.32 19.65 24.59
CA ASN A 444 4.99 21.07 24.72
C ASN A 444 3.79 21.32 25.64
N ALA A 445 2.81 20.41 25.68
CA ALA A 445 1.67 20.50 26.59
C ALA A 445 2.10 20.46 28.06
N LEU A 446 3.11 19.63 28.39
CA LEU A 446 3.66 19.50 29.75
C LEU A 446 4.18 20.82 30.35
N LYS A 447 4.65 21.77 29.52
CA LYS A 447 5.13 23.08 29.99
C LYS A 447 4.04 23.93 30.65
N LYS A 448 2.77 23.64 30.35
CA LYS A 448 1.60 24.36 30.88
C LYS A 448 0.73 23.46 31.78
N ALA A 449 1.19 22.26 32.09
CA ALA A 449 0.41 21.29 32.85
C ALA A 449 0.12 21.79 34.28
N GLN A 450 -1.13 21.67 34.72
CA GLN A 450 -1.58 22.11 36.05
C GLN A 450 -2.16 20.99 36.90
N TYR A 451 -2.26 19.76 36.38
CA TYR A 451 -2.84 18.64 37.11
C TYR A 451 -2.04 18.37 38.40
N LYS A 452 -2.74 18.37 39.53
CA LYS A 452 -2.12 18.45 40.87
C LYS A 452 -1.34 17.21 41.30
N ASP A 453 -1.71 16.05 40.79
CA ASP A 453 -1.11 14.76 41.15
C ASP A 453 -0.12 14.33 40.06
N VAL A 454 1.05 14.97 40.06
CA VAL A 454 2.12 14.74 39.08
C VAL A 454 2.62 13.29 39.14
N GLU A 455 2.73 12.74 40.35
CA GLU A 455 3.18 11.37 40.58
C GLU A 455 2.29 10.35 39.88
N LEU A 456 0.96 10.56 39.91
CA LEU A 456 0.02 9.70 39.19
C LEU A 456 0.25 9.71 37.69
N VAL A 457 0.67 10.84 37.09
CA VAL A 457 0.96 10.91 35.65
C VAL A 457 2.17 10.03 35.31
N TYR A 458 3.23 10.06 36.12
CA TYR A 458 4.37 9.15 35.95
C TYR A 458 3.97 7.68 36.12
N ARG A 459 3.16 7.36 37.13
CA ARG A 459 2.65 6.00 37.37
C ARG A 459 1.76 5.51 36.23
N ALA A 460 0.96 6.40 35.62
CA ALA A 460 0.16 6.07 34.45
C ALA A 460 1.03 5.77 33.22
N LEU A 461 2.13 6.50 33.02
CA LEU A 461 3.09 6.21 31.95
C LEU A 461 3.83 4.87 32.17
N LEU A 462 4.15 4.52 33.43
CA LEU A 462 4.70 3.21 33.79
C LEU A 462 3.71 2.07 33.50
N LEU A 463 2.45 2.26 33.90
CA LEU A 463 1.36 1.33 33.59
C LEU A 463 1.21 1.09 32.08
N LEU A 464 1.38 2.14 31.26
CA LEU A 464 1.41 2.01 29.80
C LEU A 464 2.66 1.29 29.30
N ALA A 465 3.82 1.52 29.92
CA ALA A 465 5.09 0.92 29.54
C ALA A 465 5.20 -0.58 29.87
N LYS A 466 4.33 -1.09 30.75
CA LYS A 466 4.35 -2.47 31.22
C LYS A 466 3.02 -3.16 31.02
N GLU A 467 2.03 -2.94 31.89
CA GLU A 467 0.78 -3.71 31.88
C GLU A 467 -0.03 -3.53 30.58
N TYR A 468 -0.03 -2.33 29.99
CA TYR A 468 -0.68 -2.12 28.69
C TYR A 468 0.07 -2.87 27.58
N ARG A 469 1.41 -2.86 27.59
CA ARG A 469 2.23 -3.61 26.62
C ARG A 469 2.02 -5.11 26.75
N ASP A 470 2.04 -5.65 27.97
CA ASP A 470 1.77 -7.06 28.22
C ASP A 470 0.38 -7.47 27.70
N MET A 471 -0.62 -6.61 27.86
CA MET A 471 -1.94 -6.81 27.26
C MET A 471 -1.88 -6.80 25.73
N ARG A 472 -1.16 -5.87 25.09
CA ARG A 472 -0.98 -5.81 23.63
C ARG A 472 -0.21 -7.01 23.07
N TYR A 473 0.69 -7.59 23.86
CA TYR A 473 1.41 -8.82 23.52
C TYR A 473 0.64 -10.10 23.83
N GLY A 474 -0.56 -10.01 24.41
CA GLY A 474 -1.37 -11.18 24.81
C GLY A 474 -0.82 -11.93 26.03
N LEU A 475 0.12 -11.33 26.76
CA LEU A 475 0.69 -11.87 28.01
C LEU A 475 -0.23 -11.63 29.21
N ALA A 476 -1.10 -10.63 29.12
CA ALA A 476 -2.11 -10.29 30.12
C ALA A 476 -3.48 -10.09 29.47
N ARG A 477 -4.57 -10.31 30.22
CA ARG A 477 -5.92 -10.05 29.71
C ARG A 477 -6.25 -8.57 29.88
N ILE A 478 -7.10 -8.04 28.99
CA ILE A 478 -7.62 -6.67 29.12
C ILE A 478 -8.28 -6.41 30.48
N THR A 479 -8.98 -7.40 31.03
CA THR A 479 -9.61 -7.32 32.36
C THR A 479 -8.61 -7.10 33.49
N ASP A 480 -7.40 -7.66 33.36
CA ASP A 480 -6.34 -7.51 34.35
C ASP A 480 -5.75 -6.10 34.27
N PHE A 481 -5.53 -5.60 33.05
CA PHE A 481 -5.11 -4.21 32.81
C PHE A 481 -6.14 -3.20 33.34
N GLU A 482 -7.42 -3.37 33.02
CA GLU A 482 -8.50 -2.50 33.53
C GLU A 482 -8.61 -2.52 35.06
N LYS A 483 -8.35 -3.67 35.69
CA LYS A 483 -8.28 -3.76 37.15
C LYS A 483 -7.13 -2.90 37.70
N ARG A 484 -5.95 -2.96 37.09
CA ARG A 484 -4.78 -2.14 37.48
C ARG A 484 -5.02 -0.64 37.29
N CYS A 485 -5.70 -0.26 36.20
CA CYS A 485 -6.18 1.12 36.01
C CYS A 485 -7.06 1.56 37.19
N ARG A 486 -8.06 0.76 37.56
CA ARG A 486 -8.99 1.06 38.67
C ARG A 486 -8.29 1.14 40.02
N GLU A 487 -7.31 0.29 40.29
CA GLU A 487 -6.50 0.32 41.52
C GLU A 487 -5.74 1.67 41.67
N MET A 488 -5.39 2.33 40.56
CA MET A 488 -4.79 3.67 40.52
C MET A 488 -5.82 4.82 40.39
N GLY A 489 -7.11 4.50 40.36
CA GLY A 489 -8.19 5.47 40.14
C GLY A 489 -8.21 6.04 38.73
N LEU A 490 -7.71 5.29 37.74
CA LEU A 490 -7.73 5.61 36.32
C LEU A 490 -8.83 4.79 35.61
N GLU A 491 -9.44 5.41 34.62
CA GLU A 491 -10.36 4.80 33.67
C GLU A 491 -9.64 4.61 32.34
N TYR A 492 -9.75 3.41 31.77
CA TYR A 492 -9.26 3.10 30.43
C TYR A 492 -10.45 3.04 29.48
N GLY A 493 -10.35 3.71 28.34
CA GLY A 493 -11.44 3.75 27.37
C GLY A 493 -11.06 4.36 26.04
N ALA A 494 -12.01 4.32 25.12
CA ALA A 494 -11.91 5.03 23.86
C ALA A 494 -11.86 6.54 24.14
N ALA A 495 -10.99 7.25 23.44
CA ALA A 495 -10.84 8.69 23.59
C ALA A 495 -12.09 9.48 23.15
N ILE A 496 -12.99 8.83 22.41
CA ILE A 496 -14.17 9.41 21.78
C ILE A 496 -15.34 8.42 21.94
N GLY A 497 -16.55 8.92 22.24
CA GLY A 497 -17.77 8.10 22.31
C GLY A 497 -18.43 7.89 20.93
N GLU A 498 -19.20 6.81 20.78
CA GLU A 498 -19.87 6.38 19.52
C GLU A 498 -20.72 7.47 18.82
N LYS A 499 -21.18 8.51 19.55
CA LYS A 499 -22.08 9.55 19.02
C LYS A 499 -21.39 10.79 18.45
N SER A 500 -20.06 10.90 18.54
CA SER A 500 -19.31 12.09 18.11
C SER A 500 -18.41 11.86 16.89
N ALA A 501 -18.54 10.71 16.23
CA ALA A 501 -17.71 10.31 15.09
C ALA A 501 -17.82 11.25 13.86
N GLY A 502 -18.87 12.07 13.77
CA GLY A 502 -19.11 12.99 12.63
C GLY A 502 -18.55 14.41 12.77
N GLU A 503 -18.14 14.85 13.97
CA GLU A 503 -17.66 16.21 14.25
C GLU A 503 -16.27 16.18 14.90
N GLN A 504 -15.32 15.52 14.24
CA GLN A 504 -13.99 15.34 14.81
C GLN A 504 -13.16 16.63 14.68
N GLY A 505 -12.63 17.12 15.80
CA GLY A 505 -11.64 18.20 15.80
C GLY A 505 -10.27 17.68 15.36
N ASP A 506 -9.53 18.48 14.57
CA ASP A 506 -8.15 18.17 14.16
C ASP A 506 -7.21 17.89 15.35
N GLU A 507 -7.59 18.28 16.56
CA GLU A 507 -6.83 18.07 17.79
C GLU A 507 -6.63 16.61 18.19
N TYR A 508 -7.49 15.68 17.77
CA TYR A 508 -7.34 14.24 18.06
C TYR A 508 -6.41 13.53 17.08
N TYR A 509 -5.93 14.22 16.05
CA TYR A 509 -5.02 13.68 15.06
C TYR A 509 -3.60 14.18 15.28
N VAL A 510 -2.64 13.29 15.09
CA VAL A 510 -1.21 13.61 15.12
C VAL A 510 -0.52 13.07 13.88
N SER A 511 0.50 13.78 13.41
CA SER A 511 1.39 13.28 12.37
C SER A 511 2.37 12.26 12.96
N TYR A 512 2.35 11.02 12.47
CA TYR A 512 3.24 9.96 12.96
C TYR A 512 3.66 8.97 11.85
N PRO A 513 4.97 8.68 11.68
CA PRO A 513 6.12 9.19 12.45
C PRO A 513 6.30 10.72 12.39
N PRO A 514 6.98 11.35 13.38
CA PRO A 514 7.19 12.79 13.39
C PRO A 514 7.81 13.31 12.08
N GLY A 515 7.26 14.41 11.54
CA GLY A 515 7.70 14.99 10.26
C GLY A 515 7.05 14.39 9.01
N THR A 516 6.13 13.43 9.15
CA THR A 516 5.35 12.88 8.02
C THR A 516 3.95 13.51 7.90
N SER A 517 3.32 13.38 6.74
CA SER A 517 1.91 13.75 6.54
C SER A 517 0.92 12.66 6.96
N ASN A 518 1.41 11.54 7.53
CA ASN A 518 0.57 10.42 7.93
C ASN A 518 -0.18 10.75 9.23
N ARG A 519 -1.50 10.92 9.13
CA ARG A 519 -2.37 11.22 10.27
C ARG A 519 -2.73 9.95 11.04
N ARG A 520 -2.42 9.92 12.33
CA ARG A 520 -2.85 8.88 13.28
C ARG A 520 -3.83 9.47 14.29
N LEU A 521 -4.90 8.74 14.56
CA LEU A 521 -5.89 9.09 15.56
C LEU A 521 -5.39 8.69 16.95
N LEU A 522 -5.57 9.58 17.93
CA LEU A 522 -5.45 9.25 19.34
C LEU A 522 -6.76 8.59 19.79
N ASP A 523 -6.85 7.27 19.57
CA ASP A 523 -8.09 6.50 19.74
C ASP A 523 -8.36 6.06 21.18
N THR A 524 -7.36 6.17 22.06
CA THR A 524 -7.38 5.63 23.41
C THR A 524 -6.97 6.68 24.43
N HIS A 525 -7.59 6.66 25.62
CA HIS A 525 -7.08 7.44 26.75
C HIS A 525 -7.02 6.68 28.08
N LEU A 526 -6.20 7.22 28.99
CA LEU A 526 -6.36 7.04 30.43
C LEU A 526 -6.97 8.32 31.00
N ALA A 527 -7.99 8.18 31.85
CA ALA A 527 -8.80 9.27 32.38
C ALA A 527 -8.92 9.22 33.91
N LYS A 528 -8.88 10.38 34.57
CA LYS A 528 -9.31 10.55 35.97
C LYS A 528 -9.98 11.89 36.15
N GLY A 529 -11.08 11.91 36.90
CA GLY A 529 -11.87 13.11 37.14
C GLY A 529 -12.78 13.49 35.96
N VAL A 530 -13.83 14.24 36.29
CA VAL A 530 -14.85 14.76 35.36
C VAL A 530 -14.95 16.29 35.41
N SER A 531 -14.05 16.95 36.16
CA SER A 531 -14.04 18.40 36.32
C SER A 531 -13.59 19.09 35.03
N ARG A 532 -14.10 20.31 34.79
CA ARG A 532 -13.56 21.19 33.75
C ARG A 532 -12.28 21.90 34.19
N ASP A 533 -11.94 21.85 35.47
CA ASP A 533 -10.67 22.37 35.97
C ASP A 533 -9.53 21.38 35.63
N GLU A 534 -8.57 21.84 34.82
CA GLU A 534 -7.38 21.08 34.42
C GLU A 534 -6.52 20.64 35.62
N ARG A 535 -6.65 21.29 36.77
CA ARG A 535 -5.97 20.90 38.02
C ARG A 535 -6.51 19.61 38.61
N GLU A 536 -7.76 19.29 38.32
CA GLU A 536 -8.54 18.21 38.92
C GLU A 536 -8.80 17.04 37.95
N THR A 537 -8.49 17.22 36.66
CA THR A 537 -8.78 16.24 35.61
C THR A 537 -7.53 15.83 34.86
N LEU A 538 -7.31 14.51 34.75
CA LEU A 538 -6.23 13.90 34.00
C LEU A 538 -6.79 13.21 32.75
N ARG A 539 -6.17 13.48 31.60
CA ARG A 539 -6.34 12.72 30.35
C ARG A 539 -4.97 12.48 29.72
N ILE A 540 -4.69 11.24 29.35
CA ILE A 540 -3.50 10.84 28.61
C ILE A 540 -3.99 10.19 27.32
N TYR A 541 -3.80 10.84 26.18
CA TYR A 541 -4.25 10.36 24.87
C TYR A 541 -3.10 9.71 24.12
N PHE A 542 -3.33 8.48 23.65
CA PHE A 542 -2.29 7.68 23.02
C PHE A 542 -2.88 6.70 22.01
N PHE A 543 -2.00 6.11 21.22
CA PHE A 543 -2.28 4.94 20.40
C PHE A 543 -1.11 3.96 20.52
N TRP A 544 -1.34 2.72 20.08
CA TRP A 544 -0.28 1.72 19.98
C TRP A 544 0.33 1.71 18.60
N ASP A 545 1.65 1.87 18.52
CA ASP A 545 2.37 1.66 17.28
C ASP A 545 2.78 0.20 17.15
N GLU A 546 2.08 -0.50 16.27
CA GLU A 546 2.26 -1.92 15.97
C GLU A 546 3.66 -2.25 15.42
N GLU A 547 4.30 -1.28 14.76
CA GLU A 547 5.58 -1.50 14.09
C GLU A 547 6.75 -1.43 15.07
N SER A 548 6.78 -0.40 15.92
CA SER A 548 7.78 -0.24 16.98
C SER A 548 7.42 -0.99 18.27
N SER A 549 6.18 -1.46 18.41
CA SER A 549 5.63 -2.06 19.63
C SER A 549 5.76 -1.14 20.85
N GLN A 550 5.38 0.12 20.64
CA GLN A 550 5.46 1.21 21.60
C GLN A 550 4.10 1.88 21.80
N VAL A 551 3.91 2.42 23.00
CA VAL A 551 2.81 3.35 23.27
C VAL A 551 3.23 4.75 22.85
N ILE A 552 2.50 5.34 21.90
CA ILE A 552 2.77 6.68 21.40
C ILE A 552 1.79 7.65 22.04
N VAL A 553 2.29 8.50 22.92
CA VAL A 553 1.49 9.49 23.64
C VAL A 553 1.47 10.80 22.85
N GLY A 554 0.28 11.18 22.38
CA GLY A 554 0.07 12.38 21.58
C GLY A 554 -0.30 13.62 22.41
N TRP A 555 -0.90 13.42 23.59
CA TRP A 555 -1.29 14.52 24.48
C TRP A 555 -1.42 14.06 25.94
N LEU A 556 -0.98 14.92 26.87
CA LEU A 556 -1.15 14.79 28.33
C LEU A 556 -0.79 16.12 29.01
N PRO A 557 -1.19 16.37 30.27
CA PRO A 557 -2.13 15.60 31.10
C PRO A 557 -3.56 16.13 31.06
N SER A 558 -3.86 17.18 30.28
CA SER A 558 -5.19 17.82 30.25
C SER A 558 -6.09 17.24 29.16
N HIS A 559 -7.36 17.64 29.17
CA HIS A 559 -8.31 17.35 28.10
C HIS A 559 -7.89 18.05 26.79
N LEU A 560 -8.28 17.49 25.63
CA LEU A 560 -8.12 18.14 24.32
C LEU A 560 -9.33 19.06 24.06
N ASP A 561 -9.15 20.22 23.45
CA ASP A 561 -10.26 21.13 23.19
C ASP A 561 -11.11 20.57 22.06
N THR A 562 -12.29 20.07 22.40
CA THR A 562 -13.33 19.77 21.42
C THR A 562 -13.98 21.09 21.01
N ARG A 563 -14.11 21.36 19.70
CA ARG A 563 -14.91 22.47 19.14
C ARG A 563 -16.40 22.31 19.49
N CYS A 564 -16.72 22.50 20.76
CA CYS A 564 -18.03 22.66 21.37
C CYS A 564 -17.80 23.31 22.74
N SER A 565 -17.27 24.53 22.71
CA SER A 565 -17.21 25.45 23.84
C SER A 565 -17.44 26.85 23.31
#